data_AF-A0A2H0JNM0-F1
#
_entry.id   AF-A0A2H0JNM0-F1
#
_cell.length_a   1.000
_cell.length_b   1.000
_cell.length_c   1.000
_cell.angle_alpha   90.00
_cell.angle_beta   90.00
_cell.angle_gamma   90.00
#
_symmetry.space_group_name_H-M   'P 1'
#
loop_
_entity.id
_entity.type
_entity.pdbx_description
1 polymer ?
#
loop_
_entity_poly.entity_id
_entity_poly.type
_entity_poly.pdbx_seq_one_letter_code
_entity_poly.pdbx_strand_id
1 'polypeptide(L)' 'MDSLNAFNSDPWMEVPHGNHSHYVPKDCDPPLPVSDAPTQRPKPGETVDCQGNTVPLTAR' A
#
# COMPACT_ATOMS: atom_id res chain seq x y z
N MET A 1 -3.05 15.96 -16.27
CA MET A 1 -1.97 15.03 -15.85
C MET A 1 -1.51 15.53 -14.49
N ASP A 2 -2.26 15.22 -13.44
CA ASP A 2 -1.90 15.69 -12.11
C ASP A 2 -0.77 14.84 -11.56
N SER A 3 0.41 15.46 -11.43
CA SER A 3 1.63 14.92 -10.81
C SER A 3 1.49 14.69 -9.30
N LEU A 4 0.27 14.49 -8.80
CA LEU A 4 -0.10 14.46 -7.37
C LEU A 4 0.49 13.28 -6.60
N ASN A 5 1.00 12.24 -7.28
CA ASN A 5 1.55 11.06 -6.61
C ASN A 5 3.04 11.16 -6.24
N ALA A 6 3.74 12.24 -6.65
CA ALA A 6 5.15 12.44 -6.27
C ALA A 6 5.34 12.81 -4.79
N PHE A 7 4.28 13.28 -4.11
CA PHE A 7 4.28 13.62 -2.69
C PHE A 7 3.40 12.71 -1.85
N ASN A 8 3.02 11.54 -2.39
CA ASN A 8 2.24 10.58 -1.63
C ASN A 8 3.08 10.09 -0.43
N SER A 9 2.75 10.62 0.75
CA SER A 9 3.38 10.33 2.04
C SER A 9 2.77 9.09 2.71
N ASP A 10 1.86 8.39 2.02
CA ASP A 10 1.31 7.14 2.52
C ASP A 10 2.46 6.12 2.64
N PRO A 11 2.44 5.26 3.68
CA PRO A 11 3.42 4.18 3.88
C PRO A 11 3.28 3.04 2.86
N TRP A 12 2.36 3.17 1.90
CA TRP A 12 2.07 2.22 0.84
C TRP A 12 2.03 2.92 -0.52
N MET A 13 2.05 2.14 -1.60
CA MET A 13 1.88 2.58 -2.99
C MET A 13 0.70 1.86 -3.62
N GLU A 14 -0.11 2.61 -4.38
CA GLU A 14 -1.12 2.01 -5.24
C GLU A 14 -0.46 1.52 -6.54
N VAL A 15 -0.62 0.22 -6.84
CA VAL A 15 -0.06 -0.44 -8.02
C VAL A 15 -1.21 -1.00 -8.86
N PRO A 16 -1.51 -0.41 -10.04
CA PRO A 16 -2.50 -0.97 -10.96
C PRO A 16 -2.03 -2.32 -11.52
N HIS A 17 -2.91 -3.33 -11.50
CA HIS A 17 -2.63 -4.66 -12.01
C HIS A 17 -3.90 -5.26 -12.65
N GLY A 18 -3.93 -5.27 -13.99
CA GLY A 18 -5.13 -5.69 -14.73
C GLY A 18 -6.28 -4.69 -14.57
N ASN A 19 -7.38 -5.13 -13.97
CA ASN A 19 -8.61 -4.34 -13.79
C ASN A 19 -8.81 -3.79 -12.37
N HIS A 20 -7.83 -3.97 -11.48
CA HIS A 20 -7.86 -3.49 -10.10
C HIS A 20 -6.49 -2.97 -9.68
N SER A 21 -6.42 -2.39 -8.47
CA SER A 21 -5.18 -1.92 -7.87
C SER A 21 -4.84 -2.76 -6.63
N HIS A 22 -3.55 -2.88 -6.34
CA HIS A 22 -3.03 -3.38 -5.08
C HIS A 22 -2.39 -2.25 -4.26
N TYR A 23 -2.39 -2.38 -2.93
CA TYR A 23 -1.80 -1.41 -2.02
C TYR A 23 -0.57 -2.03 -1.34
N VAL A 24 0.61 -1.69 -1.84
CA VAL A 24 1.88 -2.36 -1.50
C VAL A 24 2.67 -1.54 -0.47
N PRO A 25 3.14 -2.11 0.64
CA PRO A 25 3.97 -1.40 1.61
C PRO A 25 5.33 -1.02 1.02
N LYS A 26 5.83 0.19 1.33
CA LYS A 26 7.09 0.72 0.77
C LYS A 26 8.36 0.14 1.39
N ASP A 27 8.32 -0.22 2.68
CA ASP A 27 9.53 -0.43 3.50
C ASP A 27 9.71 -1.88 3.98
N CYS A 28 9.33 -2.86 3.15
CA CYS A 28 9.45 -4.28 3.49
C CYS A 28 10.73 -4.89 2.91
N ASP A 29 11.42 -5.69 3.73
CA ASP A 29 12.57 -6.51 3.35
C ASP A 29 12.39 -7.94 3.90
N PRO A 30 12.07 -8.94 3.06
CA PRO A 30 11.91 -8.84 1.60
C PRO A 30 10.65 -8.04 1.20
N PRO A 31 10.59 -7.49 -0.03
CA PRO A 31 9.40 -6.82 -0.54
C PRO A 31 8.19 -7.75 -0.59
N LEU A 32 7.01 -7.24 -0.23
CA LEU A 32 5.75 -7.97 -0.39
C LEU A 32 5.43 -8.13 -1.89
N PRO A 33 5.16 -9.35 -2.40
CA PRO A 33 4.70 -9.54 -3.75
C PRO A 33 3.40 -8.78 -4.02
N VAL A 34 3.28 -8.13 -5.19
CA VAL A 34 2.09 -7.34 -5.54
C VAL A 34 0.81 -8.17 -5.44
N SER A 35 0.84 -9.44 -5.84
CA SER A 35 -0.31 -10.35 -5.78
C SER A 35 -0.77 -10.70 -4.37
N ASP A 36 0.10 -10.55 -3.36
CA ASP A 36 -0.20 -10.81 -1.95
C ASP A 36 -0.68 -9.54 -1.22
N ALA A 37 -0.55 -8.38 -1.85
CA ALA A 37 -1.01 -7.11 -1.30
C ALA A 37 -2.54 -6.98 -1.44
N PRO A 38 -3.21 -6.31 -0.47
CA PRO A 38 -4.66 -6.14 -0.50
C PRO A 38 -5.08 -5.24 -1.67
N THR A 39 -6.30 -5.47 -2.15
CA THR A 39 -6.93 -4.66 -3.21
C THR A 39 -7.89 -3.60 -2.65
N GLN A 40 -8.13 -3.63 -1.34
CA GLN A 40 -8.88 -2.61 -0.62
C GLN A 40 -7.93 -1.51 -0.17
N ARG A 41 -8.25 -0.25 -0.52
CA ARG A 41 -7.48 0.92 -0.07
C ARG A 41 -7.52 1.02 1.46
N PRO A 42 -6.36 1.17 2.13
CA PRO A 42 -6.34 1.52 3.55
C PRO A 42 -7.10 2.81 3.83
N LYS A 43 -7.87 2.85 4.93
CA LYS A 43 -8.58 4.05 5.35
C LYS A 43 -7.62 5.07 5.98
N PRO A 44 -8.04 6.32 6.19
CA PRO A 44 -7.26 7.27 6.98
C PRO A 44 -6.88 6.68 8.34
N GLY A 45 -5.57 6.65 8.63
CA GLY A 45 -5.04 6.05 9.86
C GLY A 45 -4.73 4.56 9.78
N GLU A 46 -4.89 3.93 8.61
CA GLU A 46 -4.48 2.55 8.35
C GLU A 46 -3.29 2.48 7.38
N THR A 47 -2.56 1.37 7.40
CA THR A 47 -1.45 1.03 6.51
C THR A 47 -1.52 -0.45 6.13
N VAL A 48 -0.66 -0.87 5.19
CA VAL A 48 -0.41 -2.29 4.89
C VAL A 48 0.90 -2.71 5.58
N ASP A 49 0.88 -3.84 6.28
CA ASP A 49 2.10 -4.45 6.84
C ASP A 49 2.84 -5.32 5.81
N CYS A 50 4.01 -5.84 6.16
CA CYS A 50 4.81 -6.66 5.24
C CYS A 50 4.25 -8.07 5.00
N GLN A 51 3.10 -8.38 5.58
CA GLN A 51 2.36 -9.61 5.45
C GLN A 51 1.08 -9.41 4.62
N GLY A 52 0.82 -8.19 4.13
CA GLY A 52 -0.35 -7.87 3.32
C GLY A 52 -1.62 -7.57 4.12
N ASN A 53 -1.52 -7.38 5.44
CA ASN A 53 -2.67 -7.03 6.27
C ASN A 53 -2.83 -5.52 6.36
N THR A 54 -4.08 -5.06 6.35
CA THR A 54 -4.40 -3.68 6.71
C THR A 54 -4.39 -3.54 8.23
N VAL A 55 -3.52 -2.69 8.76
CA VAL A 55 -3.31 -2.47 10.21
C VAL A 55 -3.38 -0.97 10.54
N PRO A 56 -3.68 -0.58 11.79
CA PRO A 56 -3.57 0.82 12.20
C PRO A 56 -2.15 1.36 12.04
N LEU A 57 -2.00 2.62 11.62
CA LEU A 57 -0.70 3.28 11.43
C LEU A 57 0.11 3.37 12.74
N THR A 58 -0.56 3.36 13.89
CA THR A 58 0.06 3.38 15.22
C THR A 58 0.61 2.02 15.67
N ALA A 59 0.42 0.95 14.90
CA ALA A 59 0.84 -0.41 15.26
C ALA A 59 2.28 -0.75 14.83
N ARG A 60 3.09 0.24 14.44
CA ARG A 60 4.50 0.08 14.05
C ARG A 60 5.45 0.52 15.13
#